data_AF-A0A9D4GZU4-F1
#
_entry.id   AF-A0A9D4GZU4-F1
#
_cell.length_a   1.000
_cell.length_b   1.000
_cell.length_c   1.000
_cell.angle_alpha   90.00
_cell.angle_beta   90.00
_cell.angle_gamma   90.00
#
_symmetry.space_group_name_H-M   'P 1'
#
loop_
_entity.id
_entity.type
_entity.pdbx_description
1 polymer ?
#
loop_
_entity_poly.entity_id
_entity_poly.type
_entity_poly.pdbx_seq_one_letter_code
_entity_poly.pdbx_strand_id
1 'polypeptide(L)'
;MAASTNIFSEKETNNWFKACLALNCTKEGLTNFIETELQRVLAAVGGSCGNCSIENLMSCPTPGLCNSKAKKKCMFHKAKVFQQCKICDQVKQKIISFHRFYKPSWRNTKAERWATEPWEIGKCYLPPGGYKGVSVVQESDLNGILSLMLNCTHFETCLSASLTPKPPDPQCPLEKVRQIGRDVRHTADCKVNDADLQYYFQTLATLLADPKCLVHDPLAITARTKLSQLQNDRLSLFELGELLKDASQTLKQAKAAGEHFSKVAEITLQEALQSIEASLQAGKQQIEAVISDSKKQLDIHTQDSVRKISEETRVGIERIQQVEINQAIDDYGRDVDGGANPCGIDCP
;
A
#
# COMPACT_ATOMS: atom_id res chain seq x y z
N MET A 1 -18.79 30.00 9.72
CA MET A 1 -18.74 28.84 8.81
C MET A 1 -17.72 29.14 7.74
N ALA A 2 -16.47 28.74 7.96
CA ALA A 2 -15.47 28.79 6.89
C ALA A 2 -15.81 27.66 5.92
N ALA A 3 -16.05 27.98 4.66
CA ALA A 3 -16.17 26.97 3.62
C ALA A 3 -14.85 26.19 3.61
N SER A 4 -14.88 24.89 3.94
CA SER A 4 -13.73 24.02 3.73
C SER A 4 -13.42 24.03 2.24
N THR A 5 -12.42 24.81 1.85
CA THR A 5 -11.86 24.81 0.50
C THR A 5 -11.44 23.38 0.22
N ASN A 6 -12.12 22.71 -0.71
CA ASN A 6 -11.79 21.35 -1.07
C ASN A 6 -10.38 21.37 -1.69
N ILE A 7 -9.36 21.00 -0.92
CA ILE A 7 -7.94 21.04 -1.32
C ILE A 7 -7.71 20.16 -2.57
N PHE A 8 -8.60 19.21 -2.84
CA PHE A 8 -8.61 18.38 -4.04
C PHE A 8 -9.20 19.06 -5.28
N SER A 9 -9.76 20.28 -5.17
CA SER A 9 -10.29 21.03 -6.31
C SER A 9 -9.19 21.72 -7.14
N GLU A 10 -8.02 21.97 -6.55
CA GLU A 10 -6.88 22.51 -7.27
C GLU A 10 -6.14 21.42 -8.03
N LYS A 11 -6.17 21.53 -9.37
CA LYS A 11 -5.58 20.56 -10.29
C LYS A 11 -4.10 20.28 -9.99
N GLU A 12 -3.32 21.31 -9.70
CA GLU A 12 -1.88 21.19 -9.45
C GLU A 12 -1.57 20.46 -8.13
N THR A 13 -2.42 20.62 -7.11
CA THR A 13 -2.33 19.85 -5.86
C THR A 13 -2.69 18.39 -6.08
N ASN A 14 -3.71 18.13 -6.91
CA ASN A 14 -4.08 16.77 -7.32
C ASN A 14 -2.93 16.09 -8.08
N ASN A 15 -2.26 16.83 -8.97
CA ASN A 15 -1.06 16.36 -9.68
C ASN A 15 0.10 16.04 -8.72
N TRP A 16 0.30 16.85 -7.68
CA TRP A 16 1.30 16.57 -6.66
C TRP A 16 1.01 15.25 -5.92
N PHE A 17 -0.25 14.98 -5.56
CA PHE A 17 -0.65 13.69 -4.99
C PHE A 17 -0.39 12.52 -5.95
N LYS A 18 -0.71 12.68 -7.24
CA LYS A 18 -0.40 11.68 -8.27
C LYS A 18 1.10 11.42 -8.38
N ALA A 19 1.93 12.46 -8.29
CA ALA A 19 3.38 12.32 -8.31
C ALA A 19 3.89 11.53 -7.09
N CYS A 20 3.37 11.83 -5.89
CA CYS A 20 3.65 11.06 -4.67
C CYS A 20 3.26 9.57 -4.82
N LEU A 21 2.08 9.28 -5.39
CA LEU A 21 1.66 7.90 -5.71
C LEU A 21 2.62 7.22 -6.67
N ALA A 22 2.95 7.91 -7.76
CA ALA A 22 3.80 7.35 -8.80
C ALA A 22 5.17 6.95 -8.24
N LEU A 23 5.73 7.75 -7.33
CA LEU A 23 6.96 7.42 -6.61
C LEU A 23 6.80 6.20 -5.70
N ASN A 24 5.70 6.08 -4.94
CA ASN A 24 5.46 4.91 -4.10
C ASN A 24 5.22 3.63 -4.92
N CYS A 25 4.44 3.71 -6.01
CA CYS A 25 4.27 2.60 -6.95
C CYS A 25 5.60 2.16 -7.54
N THR A 26 6.48 3.10 -7.87
CA THR A 26 7.82 2.78 -8.37
C THR A 26 8.67 2.08 -7.31
N LYS A 27 8.62 2.53 -6.05
CA LYS A 27 9.27 1.85 -4.92
C LYS A 27 8.79 0.41 -4.78
N GLU A 28 7.47 0.19 -4.76
CA GLU A 28 6.88 -1.15 -4.72
C GLU A 28 7.36 -2.01 -5.88
N GLY A 29 7.34 -1.46 -7.10
CA GLY A 29 7.77 -2.16 -8.31
C GLY A 29 9.23 -2.59 -8.34
N LEU A 30 10.10 -1.93 -7.57
CA LEU A 30 11.51 -2.29 -7.47
C LEU A 30 11.79 -3.34 -6.38
N THR A 31 10.86 -3.53 -5.43
CA THR A 31 11.12 -4.30 -4.20
C THR A 31 11.57 -5.74 -4.49
N ASN A 32 10.81 -6.49 -5.30
CA ASN A 32 11.10 -7.90 -5.58
C ASN A 32 12.43 -8.08 -6.32
N PHE A 33 12.72 -7.18 -7.27
CA PHE A 33 14.01 -7.15 -7.96
C PHE A 33 15.17 -6.92 -6.98
N ILE A 34 15.07 -5.93 -6.09
CA ILE A 34 16.10 -5.64 -5.09
C ILE A 34 16.31 -6.83 -4.15
N GLU A 35 15.25 -7.42 -3.63
CA GLU A 35 15.35 -8.60 -2.75
C GLU A 35 16.04 -9.76 -3.44
N THR A 36 15.63 -10.06 -4.67
CA THR A 36 16.21 -11.14 -5.48
C THR A 36 17.70 -10.91 -5.73
N GLU A 37 18.11 -9.68 -6.08
CA GLU A 37 19.50 -9.37 -6.35
C GLU A 37 20.36 -9.32 -5.08
N LEU A 38 19.83 -8.85 -3.96
CA LEU A 38 20.53 -8.92 -2.67
C LEU A 38 20.72 -10.36 -2.20
N GLN A 39 19.76 -11.25 -2.46
CA GLN A 39 19.93 -12.69 -2.21
C GLN A 39 21.04 -13.28 -3.07
N ARG A 40 21.18 -12.86 -4.34
CA ARG A 40 22.31 -13.28 -5.20
C ARG A 40 23.64 -12.75 -4.69
N VAL A 41 23.70 -11.50 -4.24
CA VAL A 41 24.90 -10.94 -3.58
C VAL A 41 25.26 -11.77 -2.35
N LEU A 42 24.28 -12.09 -1.49
CA LEU A 42 24.48 -12.94 -0.31
C LEU A 42 24.99 -14.34 -0.67
N ALA A 43 24.38 -14.99 -1.67
CA ALA A 43 24.81 -16.30 -2.15
C ALA A 43 26.25 -16.27 -2.69
N ALA A 44 26.64 -15.19 -3.37
CA ALA A 44 28.00 -14.99 -3.86
C ALA A 44 29.01 -14.70 -2.73
N VAL A 45 28.56 -14.14 -1.61
CA VAL A 45 29.41 -13.85 -0.45
C VAL A 45 29.84 -15.13 0.28
N GLY A 46 28.91 -16.07 0.49
CA GLY A 46 29.16 -17.36 1.13
C GLY A 46 29.46 -17.29 2.64
N GLY A 47 29.02 -18.32 3.37
CA GLY A 47 29.28 -18.51 4.80
C GLY A 47 28.29 -17.82 5.75
N SER A 48 28.26 -18.26 7.01
CA SER A 48 27.42 -17.70 8.07
C SER A 48 28.20 -17.43 9.36
N CYS A 49 28.07 -16.23 9.95
CA CYS A 49 28.47 -15.95 11.35
C CYS A 49 27.27 -15.38 12.11
N GLY A 50 26.77 -16.10 13.12
CA GLY A 50 25.71 -15.60 14.01
C GLY A 50 26.22 -14.88 15.26
N ASN A 51 27.54 -14.86 15.50
CA ASN A 51 28.13 -14.41 16.77
C ASN A 51 28.93 -13.10 16.67
N CYS A 52 29.02 -12.52 15.48
CA CYS A 52 29.90 -11.39 15.18
C CYS A 52 29.12 -10.07 15.19
N SER A 53 29.41 -9.15 16.12
CA SER A 53 28.86 -7.78 16.09
C SER A 53 29.61 -6.89 15.10
N ILE A 54 28.92 -5.93 14.47
CA ILE A 54 29.55 -4.96 13.55
C ILE A 54 30.65 -4.12 14.23
N GLU A 55 30.51 -3.88 15.53
CA GLU A 55 31.51 -3.18 16.35
C GLU A 55 32.83 -3.96 16.42
N ASN A 56 32.77 -5.27 16.23
CA ASN A 56 33.92 -6.18 16.20
C ASN A 56 34.59 -6.22 14.82
N LEU A 57 33.93 -5.72 13.77
CA LEU A 57 34.40 -5.76 12.38
C LEU A 57 35.05 -4.45 11.92
N MET A 58 34.94 -3.39 12.71
CA MET A 58 35.37 -2.05 12.35
C MET A 58 36.73 -1.70 12.93
N SER A 59 37.65 -1.28 12.06
CA SER A 59 38.89 -0.63 12.46
C SER A 59 38.57 0.71 13.13
N CYS A 60 39.40 1.15 14.10
CA CYS A 60 39.21 2.46 14.73
C CYS A 60 39.05 3.55 13.65
N PRO A 61 37.97 4.37 13.68
CA PRO A 61 37.69 5.37 12.64
C PRO A 61 38.73 6.50 12.59
N THR A 62 39.62 6.60 13.58
CA THR A 62 40.68 7.61 13.65
C THR A 62 42.05 6.99 14.00
N PRO A 63 42.64 6.16 13.13
CA PRO A 63 43.87 5.44 13.45
C PRO A 63 45.05 6.39 13.76
N GLY A 64 45.05 7.59 13.17
CA GLY A 64 46.08 8.62 13.34
C GLY A 64 45.78 9.71 14.38
N LEU A 65 44.51 9.92 14.78
CA LEU A 65 44.14 10.93 15.79
C LEU A 65 43.99 10.31 17.20
N CYS A 66 43.85 8.98 17.30
CA CYS A 66 43.93 8.28 18.56
C CYS A 66 45.41 8.24 19.02
N ASN A 67 45.84 9.22 19.80
CA ASN A 67 47.14 9.20 20.48
C ASN A 67 47.21 8.06 21.53
N SER A 68 48.40 7.75 22.06
CA SER A 68 48.62 6.63 23.00
C SER A 68 47.72 6.66 24.25
N LYS A 69 47.34 7.85 24.74
CA LYS A 69 46.41 8.02 25.87
C LYS A 69 44.94 7.79 25.45
N ALA A 70 44.55 8.25 24.27
CA ALA A 70 43.23 8.02 23.68
C ALA A 70 43.04 6.56 23.25
N LYS A 71 44.08 5.88 22.74
CA LYS A 71 44.07 4.44 22.44
C LYS A 71 43.69 3.60 23.67
N LYS A 72 44.22 3.93 24.85
CA LYS A 72 43.85 3.25 26.12
C LYS A 72 42.40 3.50 26.56
N LYS A 73 41.70 4.53 26.06
CA LYS A 73 40.29 4.83 26.40
C LYS A 73 39.32 4.52 25.25
N CYS A 74 39.84 4.40 24.03
CA CYS A 74 39.08 4.13 22.82
C CYS A 74 38.57 2.69 22.86
N MET A 75 37.25 2.52 22.83
CA MET A 75 36.58 1.23 22.85
C MET A 75 37.10 0.27 21.77
N PHE A 76 37.44 0.80 20.58
CA PHE A 76 38.02 0.04 19.46
C PHE A 76 39.45 -0.47 19.68
N HIS A 77 40.22 0.15 20.59
CA HIS A 77 41.60 -0.24 20.92
C HIS A 77 41.73 -0.92 22.29
N LYS A 78 40.71 -0.81 23.15
CA LYS A 78 40.63 -1.50 24.45
C LYS A 78 40.16 -2.94 24.32
N ALA A 79 39.36 -3.25 23.31
CA ALA A 79 38.98 -4.62 23.02
C ALA A 79 40.24 -5.41 22.60
N LYS A 80 40.58 -6.44 23.38
CA LYS A 80 41.68 -7.36 23.04
C LYS A 80 41.32 -8.05 21.74
N VAL A 81 41.82 -7.52 20.62
CA VAL A 81 41.83 -8.09 19.28
C VAL A 81 40.51 -8.76 18.93
N PHE A 82 39.55 -7.99 18.41
CA PHE A 82 38.47 -8.59 17.65
C PHE A 82 39.09 -9.27 16.40
N GLN A 83 39.45 -10.54 16.54
CA GLN A 83 39.72 -11.37 15.38
C GLN A 83 38.40 -11.44 14.62
N GLN A 84 38.32 -10.70 13.53
CA GLN A 84 37.24 -10.81 12.57
C GLN A 84 37.18 -12.29 12.21
N CYS A 85 36.03 -12.94 12.43
CA CYS A 85 35.92 -14.31 11.98
C CYS A 85 36.13 -14.32 10.46
N LYS A 86 36.76 -15.37 9.94
CA LYS A 86 37.11 -15.46 8.52
C LYS A 86 35.92 -15.19 7.61
N ILE A 87 34.72 -15.59 8.03
CA ILE A 87 33.46 -15.39 7.29
C ILE A 87 33.07 -13.91 7.24
N CYS A 88 33.04 -13.22 8.37
CA CYS A 88 32.67 -11.80 8.40
C CYS A 88 33.69 -10.91 7.70
N ASP A 89 34.99 -11.25 7.74
CA ASP A 89 35.98 -10.53 6.93
C ASP A 89 35.72 -10.75 5.43
N GLN A 90 35.45 -11.99 5.00
CA GLN A 90 35.08 -12.28 3.60
C GLN A 90 33.84 -11.50 3.15
N VAL A 91 32.77 -11.49 3.96
CA VAL A 91 31.55 -10.71 3.70
C VAL A 91 31.87 -9.23 3.58
N LYS A 92 32.63 -8.68 4.52
CA LYS A 92 33.04 -7.28 4.53
C LYS A 92 33.85 -6.91 3.29
N GLN A 93 34.86 -7.71 2.92
CA GLN A 93 35.66 -7.47 1.71
C GLN A 93 34.78 -7.48 0.46
N LYS A 94 33.80 -8.38 0.39
CA LYS A 94 32.87 -8.44 -0.73
C LYS A 94 31.97 -7.22 -0.81
N ILE A 95 31.41 -6.78 0.32
CA ILE A 95 30.63 -5.53 0.41
C ILE A 95 31.46 -4.34 -0.09
N ILE A 96 32.73 -4.26 0.32
CA ILE A 96 33.65 -3.21 -0.14
C ILE A 96 33.90 -3.33 -1.64
N SER A 97 34.10 -4.54 -2.17
CA SER A 97 34.39 -4.76 -3.60
C SER A 97 33.23 -4.38 -4.52
N PHE A 98 31.99 -4.47 -4.04
CA PHE A 98 30.81 -4.04 -4.77
C PHE A 98 30.47 -2.56 -4.56
N HIS A 99 31.22 -1.82 -3.74
CA HIS A 99 30.92 -0.42 -3.47
C HIS A 99 31.48 0.50 -4.56
N ARG A 100 30.62 1.32 -5.17
CA ARG A 100 31.02 2.26 -6.22
C ARG A 100 31.56 3.58 -5.65
N PHE A 101 30.81 4.20 -4.75
CA PHE A 101 31.09 5.54 -4.22
C PHE A 101 30.99 5.55 -2.71
N TYR A 102 31.81 6.32 -2.00
CA TYR A 102 31.78 6.41 -0.54
C TYR A 102 32.17 5.10 0.17
N LYS A 103 32.23 5.14 1.50
CA LYS A 103 32.51 3.97 2.33
C LYS A 103 31.19 3.31 2.74
N PRO A 104 31.16 1.98 2.94
CA PRO A 104 29.95 1.33 3.40
C PRO A 104 29.45 1.91 4.73
N SER A 105 28.13 2.08 4.83
CA SER A 105 27.44 2.62 5.99
C SER A 105 27.26 1.56 7.07
N TRP A 106 28.37 1.15 7.70
CA TRP A 106 28.40 0.09 8.71
C TRP A 106 27.44 0.31 9.89
N ARG A 107 27.08 1.56 10.20
CA ARG A 107 26.14 1.88 11.29
C ARG A 107 24.68 1.55 10.98
N ASN A 108 24.34 1.33 9.71
CA ASN A 108 22.98 0.98 9.30
C ASN A 108 22.73 -0.54 9.41
N THR A 109 23.78 -1.35 9.55
CA THR A 109 23.71 -2.80 9.42
C THR A 109 24.06 -3.53 10.72
N LYS A 110 23.57 -4.77 10.84
CA LYS A 110 23.88 -5.73 11.89
C LYS A 110 24.65 -6.90 11.27
N ALA A 111 25.93 -7.00 11.61
CA ALA A 111 26.81 -8.00 11.00
C ALA A 111 26.40 -9.44 11.33
N GLU A 112 25.84 -9.67 12.52
CA GLU A 112 25.34 -10.97 12.95
C GLU A 112 24.16 -11.49 12.11
N ARG A 113 23.57 -10.61 11.29
CA ARG A 113 22.43 -10.91 10.42
C ARG A 113 22.79 -10.99 8.94
N TRP A 114 24.03 -10.68 8.55
CA TRP A 114 24.45 -10.73 7.15
C TRP A 114 24.20 -12.09 6.49
N ALA A 115 24.26 -13.17 7.26
CA ALA A 115 24.08 -14.53 6.75
C ALA A 115 22.63 -14.91 6.44
N THR A 116 21.67 -14.26 7.08
CA THR A 116 20.25 -14.66 7.07
C THR A 116 19.34 -13.57 6.51
N GLU A 117 19.76 -12.31 6.58
CA GLU A 117 18.98 -11.15 6.16
C GLU A 117 19.74 -10.40 5.04
N PRO A 118 19.44 -10.66 3.76
CA PRO A 118 20.08 -9.98 2.62
C PRO A 118 19.98 -8.45 2.69
N TRP A 119 18.91 -7.94 3.29
CA TRP A 119 18.72 -6.50 3.48
C TRP A 119 19.77 -5.86 4.38
N GLU A 120 20.34 -6.59 5.34
CA GLU A 120 21.42 -6.09 6.19
C GLU A 120 22.68 -5.80 5.37
N ILE A 121 22.93 -6.57 4.32
CA ILE A 121 23.97 -6.25 3.32
C ILE A 121 23.57 -5.01 2.52
N GLY A 122 22.32 -4.93 2.07
CA GLY A 122 21.82 -3.80 1.30
C GLY A 122 21.99 -2.45 2.03
N LYS A 123 21.72 -2.42 3.33
CA LYS A 123 21.89 -1.23 4.19
C LYS A 123 23.30 -0.66 4.20
N CYS A 124 24.31 -1.45 3.83
CA CYS A 124 25.69 -0.98 3.73
C CYS A 124 25.90 0.03 2.58
N TYR A 125 25.07 0.03 1.54
CA TYR A 125 25.18 0.94 0.40
C TYR A 125 24.25 2.16 0.51
N LEU A 126 23.49 2.26 1.60
CA LEU A 126 22.60 3.39 1.86
C LEU A 126 23.36 4.57 2.48
N PRO A 127 22.83 5.81 2.39
CA PRO A 127 23.39 6.94 3.12
C PRO A 127 23.49 6.68 4.64
N PRO A 128 24.48 7.28 5.33
CA PRO A 128 24.65 7.07 6.76
C PRO A 128 23.54 7.77 7.56
N GLY A 129 22.97 7.06 8.55
CA GLY A 129 21.88 7.59 9.38
C GLY A 129 20.53 7.41 8.71
N GLY A 130 19.51 7.01 9.48
CA GLY A 130 18.14 6.80 9.00
C GLY A 130 17.74 5.34 8.76
N TYR A 131 18.66 4.46 8.35
CA TYR A 131 18.28 3.09 7.92
C TYR A 131 18.53 1.98 8.93
N LYS A 132 19.06 2.28 10.13
CA LYS A 132 19.38 1.25 11.15
C LYS A 132 18.15 0.45 11.60
N GLY A 133 16.99 1.11 11.69
CA GLY A 133 15.72 0.50 12.11
C GLY A 133 14.93 -0.20 11.00
N VAL A 134 15.37 -0.07 9.74
CA VAL A 134 14.68 -0.64 8.57
C VAL A 134 15.06 -2.11 8.46
N SER A 135 14.06 -2.98 8.53
CA SER A 135 14.24 -4.44 8.64
C SER A 135 14.13 -5.16 7.30
N VAL A 136 13.38 -4.62 6.35
CA VAL A 136 13.14 -5.20 5.02
C VAL A 136 13.18 -4.13 3.93
N VAL A 137 13.26 -4.54 2.65
CA VAL A 137 13.34 -3.62 1.49
C VAL A 137 12.10 -2.72 1.40
N GLN A 138 10.93 -3.28 1.68
CA GLN A 138 9.61 -2.63 1.60
C GLN A 138 9.50 -1.42 2.54
N GLU A 139 10.21 -1.45 3.66
CA GLU A 139 10.26 -0.38 4.65
C GLU A 139 11.24 0.74 4.26
N SER A 140 12.10 0.51 3.26
CA SER A 140 13.00 1.54 2.73
C SER A 140 12.23 2.53 1.88
N ASP A 141 12.66 3.80 1.89
CA ASP A 141 12.14 4.79 0.96
C ASP A 141 12.73 4.60 -0.45
N LEU A 142 12.08 5.18 -1.47
CA LEU A 142 12.55 5.08 -2.85
C LEU A 142 13.99 5.62 -2.99
N ASN A 143 14.33 6.69 -2.27
CA ASN A 143 15.68 7.24 -2.31
C ASN A 143 16.73 6.27 -1.74
N GLY A 144 16.39 5.50 -0.70
CA GLY A 144 17.21 4.42 -0.20
C GLY A 144 17.43 3.33 -1.25
N ILE A 145 16.35 2.85 -1.88
CA ILE A 145 16.43 1.86 -2.97
C ILE A 145 17.31 2.36 -4.13
N LEU A 146 17.11 3.59 -4.59
CA LEU A 146 17.92 4.16 -5.67
C LEU A 146 19.39 4.33 -5.25
N SER A 147 19.63 4.75 -4.01
CA SER A 147 21.00 4.89 -3.47
C SER A 147 21.72 3.55 -3.41
N LEU A 148 21.04 2.48 -3.01
CA LEU A 148 21.56 1.11 -3.08
C LEU A 148 22.01 0.77 -4.51
N MET A 149 21.13 0.96 -5.50
CA MET A 149 21.43 0.66 -6.91
C MET A 149 22.59 1.51 -7.47
N LEU A 150 22.67 2.78 -7.04
CA LEU A 150 23.72 3.72 -7.46
C LEU A 150 25.06 3.51 -6.74
N ASN A 151 25.07 2.90 -5.55
CA ASN A 151 26.30 2.68 -4.79
C ASN A 151 26.81 1.23 -4.89
N CYS A 152 26.02 0.29 -5.40
CA CYS A 152 26.40 -1.11 -5.54
C CYS A 152 26.65 -1.49 -7.02
N THR A 153 27.88 -1.86 -7.36
CA THR A 153 28.30 -2.22 -8.73
C THR A 153 27.69 -3.53 -9.21
N HIS A 154 27.16 -4.39 -8.32
CA HIS A 154 26.41 -5.60 -8.68
C HIS A 154 25.28 -5.30 -9.68
N PHE A 155 24.57 -4.18 -9.48
CA PHE A 155 23.44 -3.80 -10.32
C PHE A 155 23.85 -3.42 -11.75
N GLU A 156 25.13 -3.13 -12.04
CA GLU A 156 25.62 -2.94 -13.41
C GLU A 156 25.46 -4.21 -14.25
N THR A 157 25.60 -5.36 -13.60
CA THR A 157 25.53 -6.66 -14.28
C THR A 157 24.08 -7.09 -14.55
N CYS A 158 23.11 -6.50 -13.85
CA CYS A 158 21.70 -6.89 -13.91
C CYS A 158 20.81 -5.90 -14.67
N LEU A 159 21.18 -4.61 -14.68
CA LEU A 159 20.46 -3.56 -15.41
C LEU A 159 20.96 -3.41 -16.85
N SER A 160 20.12 -2.87 -17.74
CA SER A 160 20.53 -2.53 -19.10
C SER A 160 21.53 -1.36 -19.11
N ALA A 161 22.32 -1.25 -20.17
CA ALA A 161 23.39 -0.24 -20.28
C ALA A 161 22.89 1.22 -20.22
N SER A 162 21.60 1.47 -20.48
CA SER A 162 20.99 2.80 -20.33
C SER A 162 20.69 3.15 -18.87
N LEU A 163 20.53 2.13 -18.01
CA LEU A 163 20.32 2.26 -16.57
C LEU A 163 21.58 2.04 -15.76
N THR A 164 22.65 1.49 -16.36
CA THR A 164 23.90 1.31 -15.64
C THR A 164 24.48 2.66 -15.25
N PRO A 165 24.75 2.90 -13.96
CA PRO A 165 25.23 4.20 -13.52
C PRO A 165 26.68 4.38 -13.95
N LYS A 166 26.91 5.23 -14.96
CA LYS A 166 28.23 5.80 -15.20
C LYS A 166 28.44 6.98 -14.24
N PRO A 167 29.56 7.05 -13.50
CA PRO A 167 29.83 8.18 -12.63
C PRO A 167 30.09 9.50 -13.37
N PRO A 168 29.62 10.63 -12.81
CA PRO A 168 28.21 10.91 -12.60
C PRO A 168 27.55 11.34 -13.92
N ASP A 169 26.54 10.59 -14.36
CA ASP A 169 25.72 10.95 -15.53
C ASP A 169 24.33 11.44 -15.08
N PRO A 170 24.06 12.75 -15.12
CA PRO A 170 22.74 13.32 -14.81
C PRO A 170 21.62 12.80 -15.72
N GLN A 171 21.97 12.20 -16.86
CA GLN A 171 21.00 11.63 -17.79
C GLN A 171 20.58 10.21 -17.43
N CYS A 172 21.29 9.55 -16.50
CA CYS A 172 20.95 8.22 -16.00
C CYS A 172 19.53 8.22 -15.42
N PRO A 173 18.63 7.31 -15.83
CA PRO A 173 17.26 7.31 -15.33
C PRO A 173 17.13 7.10 -13.83
N LEU A 174 18.04 6.38 -13.17
CA LEU A 174 18.06 6.27 -11.71
C LEU A 174 18.25 7.64 -11.03
N GLU A 175 19.12 8.49 -11.60
CA GLU A 175 19.35 9.84 -11.08
C GLU A 175 18.18 10.77 -11.39
N LYS A 176 17.54 10.62 -12.56
CA LYS A 176 16.32 11.37 -12.88
C LYS A 176 15.19 11.03 -11.92
N VAL A 177 14.97 9.75 -11.62
CA VAL A 177 13.94 9.35 -10.63
C VAL A 177 14.28 9.87 -9.24
N ARG A 178 15.56 9.85 -8.84
CA ARG A 178 16.00 10.43 -7.57
C ARG A 178 15.75 11.95 -7.54
N GLN A 179 15.99 12.65 -8.64
CA GLN A 179 15.70 14.08 -8.77
C GLN A 179 14.21 14.37 -8.65
N ILE A 180 13.35 13.62 -9.36
CA ILE A 180 11.88 13.74 -9.25
C ILE A 180 11.44 13.56 -7.79
N GLY A 181 11.97 12.55 -7.09
CA GLY A 181 11.66 12.32 -5.68
C GLY A 181 12.04 13.49 -4.77
N ARG A 182 13.13 14.21 -5.09
CA ARG A 182 13.52 15.44 -4.38
C ARG A 182 12.59 16.59 -4.74
N ASP A 183 12.32 16.81 -6.02
CA ASP A 183 11.48 17.91 -6.49
C ASP A 183 10.10 17.82 -5.86
N VAL A 184 9.43 16.66 -5.95
CA VAL A 184 8.10 16.43 -5.37
C VAL A 184 8.08 16.63 -3.85
N ARG A 185 9.12 16.19 -3.13
CA ARG A 185 9.19 16.30 -1.66
C ARG A 185 9.48 17.73 -1.18
N HIS A 186 10.21 18.51 -1.97
CA HIS A 186 10.69 19.83 -1.60
C HIS A 186 9.87 20.98 -2.21
N THR A 187 8.87 20.68 -3.03
CA THR A 187 7.87 21.66 -3.47
C THR A 187 7.16 22.28 -2.25
N ALA A 188 7.36 23.58 -2.03
CA ALA A 188 6.89 24.28 -0.85
C ALA A 188 5.36 24.46 -0.79
N ASP A 189 4.70 24.50 -1.94
CA ASP A 189 3.26 24.70 -2.10
C ASP A 189 2.49 23.42 -2.45
N CYS A 190 3.18 22.26 -2.50
CA CYS A 190 2.60 20.98 -2.88
C CYS A 190 1.85 21.02 -4.23
N LYS A 191 2.41 21.72 -5.23
CA LYS A 191 1.83 21.86 -6.57
C LYS A 191 2.76 21.31 -7.66
N VAL A 192 2.17 20.59 -8.61
CA VAL A 192 2.87 20.07 -9.80
C VAL A 192 2.04 20.40 -11.03
N ASN A 193 2.65 21.03 -12.03
CA ASN A 193 1.96 21.31 -13.30
C ASN A 193 1.86 20.03 -14.16
N ASP A 194 1.02 20.07 -15.20
CA ASP A 194 0.76 18.88 -16.04
C ASP A 194 1.99 18.40 -16.80
N ALA A 195 2.85 19.32 -17.26
CA ALA A 195 4.03 18.98 -18.05
C ALA A 195 5.05 18.21 -17.20
N ASP A 196 5.29 18.69 -15.98
CA ASP A 196 6.16 18.02 -15.01
C ASP A 196 5.57 16.67 -14.61
N LEU A 197 4.27 16.60 -14.35
CA LEU A 197 3.61 15.34 -14.01
C LEU A 197 3.78 14.31 -15.14
N GLN A 198 3.55 14.71 -16.39
CA GLN A 198 3.72 13.84 -17.56
C GLN A 198 5.17 13.35 -17.67
N TYR A 199 6.15 14.24 -17.49
CA TYR A 199 7.56 13.89 -17.47
C TYR A 199 7.89 12.89 -16.34
N TYR A 200 7.31 13.06 -15.15
CA TYR A 200 7.49 12.16 -14.02
C TYR A 200 6.99 10.76 -14.35
N PHE A 201 5.75 10.62 -14.83
CA PHE A 201 5.19 9.32 -15.21
C PHE A 201 6.03 8.61 -16.27
N GLN A 202 6.45 9.33 -17.32
CA GLN A 202 7.26 8.74 -18.38
C GLN A 202 8.63 8.26 -17.88
N THR A 203 9.27 9.04 -17.01
CA THR A 203 10.58 8.69 -16.45
C THR A 203 10.49 7.46 -15.53
N LEU A 204 9.48 7.42 -14.66
CA LEU A 204 9.24 6.30 -13.74
C LEU A 204 8.89 5.02 -14.51
N ALA A 205 8.00 5.11 -15.51
CA ALA A 205 7.63 3.98 -16.34
C ALA A 205 8.82 3.42 -17.13
N THR A 206 9.71 4.30 -17.61
CA THR A 206 10.93 3.91 -18.33
C THR A 206 11.89 3.13 -17.43
N LEU A 207 12.08 3.55 -16.18
CA LEU A 207 12.87 2.80 -15.20
C LEU A 207 12.30 1.38 -15.01
N LEU A 208 11.00 1.27 -14.76
CA LEU A 208 10.33 -0.02 -14.54
C LEU A 208 10.21 -0.88 -15.81
N ALA A 209 10.52 -0.33 -16.98
CA ALA A 209 10.50 -1.02 -18.26
C ALA A 209 11.88 -1.52 -18.70
N ASP A 210 12.87 -1.57 -17.79
CA ASP A 210 14.19 -2.11 -18.12
C ASP A 210 14.08 -3.50 -18.76
N PRO A 211 14.58 -3.67 -20.00
CA PRO A 211 14.34 -4.89 -20.77
C PRO A 211 15.13 -6.10 -20.24
N LYS A 212 16.13 -5.88 -19.38
CA LYS A 212 17.03 -6.93 -18.91
C LYS A 212 16.53 -7.61 -17.66
N CYS A 213 15.89 -6.87 -16.75
CA CYS A 213 15.38 -7.45 -15.50
C CYS A 213 13.95 -7.04 -15.12
N LEU A 214 13.58 -5.76 -15.26
CA LEU A 214 12.31 -5.26 -14.70
C LEU A 214 11.10 -5.52 -15.59
N VAL A 215 11.28 -5.69 -16.91
CA VAL A 215 10.15 -5.92 -17.83
C VAL A 215 9.36 -7.20 -17.52
N HIS A 216 10.01 -8.19 -16.89
CA HIS A 216 9.42 -9.48 -16.50
C HIS A 216 9.15 -9.59 -15.00
N ASP A 217 9.51 -8.58 -14.20
CA ASP A 217 9.26 -8.59 -12.77
C ASP A 217 7.77 -8.31 -12.49
N PRO A 218 7.08 -9.17 -11.70
CA PRO A 218 5.64 -9.05 -11.49
C PRO A 218 5.25 -7.77 -10.74
N LEU A 219 6.08 -7.29 -9.80
CA LEU A 219 5.81 -6.04 -9.10
C LEU A 219 6.09 -4.84 -10.01
N ALA A 220 7.13 -4.89 -10.84
CA ALA A 220 7.39 -3.83 -11.82
C ALA A 220 6.29 -3.73 -12.89
N ILE A 221 5.76 -4.87 -13.37
CA ILE A 221 4.58 -4.90 -14.26
C ILE A 221 3.38 -4.27 -13.58
N THR A 222 3.07 -4.69 -12.34
CA THR A 222 1.96 -4.13 -11.56
C THR A 222 2.10 -2.63 -11.37
N ALA A 223 3.31 -2.16 -11.02
CA ALA A 223 3.61 -0.76 -10.85
C ALA A 223 3.42 0.04 -12.15
N ARG A 224 3.88 -0.46 -13.31
CA ARG A 224 3.66 0.20 -14.60
C ARG A 224 2.18 0.30 -14.97
N THR A 225 1.40 -0.74 -14.70
CA THR A 225 -0.06 -0.71 -14.91
C THR A 225 -0.71 0.36 -14.03
N LYS A 226 -0.36 0.41 -12.74
CA LYS A 226 -0.83 1.46 -11.82
C LYS A 226 -0.42 2.85 -12.29
N LEU A 227 0.82 3.04 -12.74
CA LEU A 227 1.28 4.33 -13.29
C LEU A 227 0.44 4.78 -14.48
N SER A 228 0.15 3.87 -15.42
CA SER A 228 -0.71 4.16 -16.58
C SER A 228 -2.13 4.54 -16.17
N GLN A 229 -2.71 3.85 -15.18
CA GLN A 229 -4.04 4.19 -14.64
C GLN A 229 -4.04 5.58 -13.99
N LEU A 230 -3.10 5.83 -13.08
CA LEU A 230 -2.98 7.12 -12.38
C LEU A 230 -2.76 8.32 -13.31
N GLN A 231 -2.09 8.09 -14.44
CA GLN A 231 -1.87 9.13 -15.44
C GLN A 231 -3.20 9.55 -16.11
N ASN A 232 -4.10 8.62 -16.36
CA ASN A 232 -5.33 8.85 -17.14
C ASN A 232 -6.57 9.10 -16.26
N ASP A 233 -6.60 8.57 -15.04
CA ASP A 233 -7.78 8.58 -14.20
C ASP A 233 -7.79 9.78 -13.24
N ARG A 234 -8.99 10.23 -12.83
CA ARG A 234 -9.11 11.08 -11.64
C ARG A 234 -8.85 10.23 -10.41
N LEU A 235 -8.06 10.73 -9.45
CA LEU A 235 -7.81 10.01 -8.22
C LEU A 235 -9.13 9.68 -7.52
N SER A 236 -9.38 8.39 -7.32
CA SER A 236 -10.51 7.96 -6.51
C SER A 236 -10.26 8.29 -5.04
N LEU A 237 -11.34 8.45 -4.27
CA LEU A 237 -11.27 8.62 -2.81
C LEU A 237 -10.55 7.45 -2.12
N PHE A 238 -10.66 6.24 -2.69
CA PHE A 238 -10.00 5.05 -2.18
C PHE A 238 -8.48 5.11 -2.38
N GLU A 239 -8.01 5.45 -3.59
CA GLU A 239 -6.58 5.58 -3.89
C GLU A 239 -5.93 6.69 -3.06
N LEU A 240 -6.63 7.81 -2.88
CA LEU A 240 -6.19 8.88 -1.99
C LEU A 240 -6.10 8.43 -0.52
N GLY A 241 -7.05 7.60 -0.07
CA GLY A 241 -7.06 7.05 1.29
C GLY A 241 -5.85 6.17 1.59
N GLU A 242 -5.51 5.24 0.69
CA GLU A 242 -4.32 4.38 0.82
C GLU A 242 -3.02 5.21 0.78
N LEU A 243 -2.96 6.21 -0.10
CA LEU A 243 -1.86 7.18 -0.20
C LEU A 243 -1.58 7.89 1.12
N LEU A 244 -2.64 8.41 1.73
CA LEU A 244 -2.52 9.22 2.92
C LEU A 244 -2.21 8.36 4.14
N LYS A 245 -2.61 7.09 4.13
CA LYS A 245 -2.20 6.11 5.14
C LYS A 245 -0.69 5.84 5.07
N ASP A 246 -0.17 5.58 3.87
CA ASP A 246 1.27 5.40 3.64
C ASP A 246 2.07 6.69 3.90
N ALA A 247 1.56 7.85 3.47
CA ALA A 247 2.18 9.15 3.73
C ALA A 247 2.16 9.50 5.22
N SER A 248 1.08 9.19 5.94
CA SER A 248 0.97 9.34 7.41
C SER A 248 1.95 8.42 8.14
N GLN A 249 2.09 7.17 7.69
CA GLN A 249 3.08 6.22 8.20
C GLN A 249 4.51 6.75 7.99
N THR A 250 4.80 7.24 6.78
CA THR A 250 6.09 7.82 6.40
C THR A 250 6.39 9.08 7.22
N LEU A 251 5.41 9.96 7.42
CA LEU A 251 5.53 11.15 8.27
C LEU A 251 5.83 10.79 9.73
N LYS A 252 5.15 9.76 10.28
CA LYS A 252 5.41 9.27 11.63
C LYS A 252 6.83 8.71 11.76
N GLN A 253 7.29 7.96 10.76
CA GLN A 253 8.64 7.40 10.72
C GLN A 253 9.72 8.48 10.60
N ALA A 254 9.52 9.47 9.72
CA ALA A 254 10.44 10.59 9.54
C ALA A 254 10.53 11.47 10.80
N LYS A 255 9.39 11.75 11.46
CA LYS A 255 9.38 12.42 12.77
C LYS A 255 10.14 11.62 13.82
N ALA A 256 9.96 10.31 13.87
CA ALA A 256 10.70 9.44 14.78
C ALA A 256 12.21 9.40 14.47
N ALA A 257 12.59 9.60 13.21
CA ALA A 257 13.98 9.69 12.76
C ALA A 257 14.61 11.08 12.93
N GLY A 258 13.84 12.10 13.36
CA GLY A 258 14.30 13.48 13.51
C GLY A 258 14.45 14.23 12.18
N GLU A 259 13.81 13.76 11.11
CA GLU A 259 13.82 14.42 9.81
C GLU A 259 12.79 15.56 9.78
N HIS A 260 13.20 16.72 9.27
CA HIS A 260 12.32 17.87 9.09
C HIS A 260 11.65 17.81 7.72
N PHE A 261 10.36 17.44 7.68
CA PHE A 261 9.50 17.77 6.56
C PHE A 261 9.23 19.29 6.53
N SER A 262 8.93 19.83 5.34
CA SER A 262 8.37 21.17 5.25
C SER A 262 7.09 21.21 6.09
N LYS A 263 6.97 22.17 7.02
CA LYS A 263 5.74 22.39 7.81
C LYS A 263 4.50 22.49 6.93
N VAL A 264 4.66 23.02 5.72
CA VAL A 264 3.56 23.13 4.74
C VAL A 264 3.11 21.75 4.28
N ALA A 265 4.02 20.84 3.92
CA ALA A 265 3.67 19.48 3.51
C ALA A 265 2.96 18.70 4.64
N GLU A 266 3.39 18.90 5.89
CA GLU A 266 2.74 18.28 7.05
C GLU A 266 1.30 18.78 7.24
N ILE A 267 1.09 20.11 7.16
CA ILE A 267 -0.24 20.72 7.25
C ILE A 267 -1.12 20.26 6.10
N THR A 268 -0.62 20.33 4.85
CA THR A 268 -1.38 19.92 3.66
C THR A 268 -1.79 18.44 3.73
N LEU A 269 -0.91 17.55 4.19
CA LEU A 269 -1.23 16.13 4.37
C LEU A 269 -2.27 15.91 5.47
N GLN A 270 -2.19 16.67 6.56
CA GLN A 270 -3.13 16.56 7.67
C GLN A 270 -4.52 17.11 7.31
N GLU A 271 -4.58 18.22 6.58
CA GLU A 271 -5.83 18.78 6.07
C GLU A 271 -6.46 17.88 4.99
N ALA A 272 -5.63 17.29 4.11
CA ALA A 272 -6.09 16.30 3.14
C ALA A 272 -6.67 15.05 3.82
N LEU A 273 -6.02 14.53 4.86
CA LEU A 273 -6.54 13.43 5.69
C LEU A 273 -7.90 13.78 6.29
N GLN A 274 -8.01 14.93 6.96
CA GLN A 274 -9.28 15.36 7.57
C GLN A 274 -10.40 15.52 6.53
N SER A 275 -10.09 16.09 5.37
CA SER A 275 -11.07 16.26 4.29
C SER A 275 -11.56 14.92 3.72
N ILE A 276 -10.69 13.92 3.63
CA ILE A 276 -11.09 12.57 3.19
C ILE A 276 -11.88 11.84 4.27
N GLU A 277 -11.45 11.90 5.53
CA GLU A 277 -12.20 11.30 6.65
C GLU A 277 -13.61 11.87 6.73
N ALA A 278 -13.76 13.19 6.57
CA ALA A 278 -15.07 13.84 6.50
C ALA A 278 -15.91 13.35 5.31
N SER A 279 -15.30 13.21 4.13
CA SER A 279 -15.98 12.73 2.91
C SER A 279 -16.41 11.27 3.04
N LEU A 280 -15.57 10.42 3.64
CA LEU A 280 -15.85 9.01 3.88
C LEU A 280 -17.01 8.85 4.89
N GLN A 281 -17.00 9.67 5.95
CA GLN A 281 -18.06 9.68 6.95
C GLN A 281 -19.40 10.16 6.35
N ALA A 282 -19.37 11.19 5.51
CA ALA A 282 -20.56 11.66 4.78
C ALA A 282 -21.11 10.57 3.84
N GLY A 283 -20.23 9.89 3.08
CA GLY A 283 -20.61 8.77 2.22
C GLY A 283 -21.24 7.61 3.01
N LYS A 284 -20.68 7.28 4.18
CA LYS A 284 -21.25 6.26 5.08
C LYS A 284 -22.66 6.63 5.52
N GLN A 285 -22.89 7.88 5.94
CA GLN A 285 -24.22 8.35 6.34
C GLN A 285 -25.23 8.29 5.19
N GLN A 286 -24.82 8.62 3.96
CA GLN A 286 -25.69 8.51 2.79
C GLN A 286 -26.07 7.05 2.50
N ILE A 287 -25.11 6.12 2.57
CA ILE A 287 -25.37 4.68 2.40
C ILE A 287 -26.32 4.18 3.48
N GLU A 288 -26.10 4.55 4.74
CA GLU A 288 -26.98 4.19 5.86
C GLU A 288 -28.42 4.71 5.65
N ALA A 289 -28.56 5.93 5.14
CA ALA A 289 -29.87 6.50 4.80
C ALA A 289 -30.56 5.70 3.67
N VAL A 290 -29.84 5.35 2.61
CA VAL A 290 -30.39 4.52 1.51
C VAL A 290 -30.80 3.14 1.98
N ILE A 291 -29.99 2.50 2.83
CA ILE A 291 -30.32 1.20 3.43
C ILE A 291 -31.58 1.31 4.31
N SER A 292 -31.69 2.38 5.11
CA SER A 292 -32.86 2.62 5.94
C SER A 292 -34.13 2.82 5.11
N ASP A 293 -34.05 3.60 4.04
CA ASP A 293 -35.18 3.85 3.14
C ASP A 293 -35.61 2.57 2.41
N SER A 294 -34.64 1.82 1.88
CA SER A 294 -34.89 0.54 1.20
C SER A 294 -35.56 -0.48 2.13
N LYS A 295 -35.16 -0.54 3.41
CA LYS A 295 -35.82 -1.39 4.41
C LYS A 295 -37.28 -0.98 4.64
N LYS A 296 -37.56 0.32 4.77
CA LYS A 296 -38.94 0.81 4.93
C LYS A 296 -39.80 0.46 3.71
N GLN A 297 -39.28 0.62 2.50
CA GLN A 297 -40.03 0.24 1.29
C GLN A 297 -40.31 -1.26 1.23
N LEU A 298 -39.34 -2.09 1.63
CA LEU A 298 -39.53 -3.53 1.71
C LEU A 298 -40.63 -3.89 2.73
N ASP A 299 -40.61 -3.29 3.92
CA ASP A 299 -41.62 -3.52 4.95
C ASP A 299 -43.03 -3.15 4.47
N ILE A 300 -43.17 -2.00 3.81
CA ILE A 300 -44.45 -1.55 3.22
C ILE A 300 -44.94 -2.57 2.18
N HIS A 301 -44.07 -2.96 1.25
CA HIS A 301 -44.42 -3.92 0.20
C HIS A 301 -44.80 -5.29 0.79
N THR A 302 -44.11 -5.75 1.83
CA THR A 302 -44.44 -6.97 2.56
C THR A 302 -45.80 -6.86 3.24
N GLN A 303 -46.09 -5.76 3.95
CA GLN A 303 -47.38 -5.54 4.59
C GLN A 303 -48.54 -5.49 3.59
N ASP A 304 -48.37 -4.80 2.47
CA ASP A 304 -49.39 -4.73 1.41
C ASP A 304 -49.63 -6.11 0.77
N SER A 305 -48.57 -6.88 0.54
CA SER A 305 -48.67 -8.24 0.01
C SER A 305 -49.41 -9.16 0.99
N VAL A 306 -49.08 -9.10 2.28
CA VAL A 306 -49.77 -9.87 3.32
C VAL A 306 -51.25 -9.47 3.38
N ARG A 307 -51.55 -8.17 3.39
CA ARG A 307 -52.93 -7.67 3.41
C ARG A 307 -53.74 -8.16 2.21
N LYS A 308 -53.16 -8.13 1.01
CA LYS A 308 -53.81 -8.61 -0.21
C LYS A 308 -54.11 -10.11 -0.13
N ILE A 309 -53.14 -10.92 0.29
CA ILE A 309 -53.33 -12.37 0.46
C ILE A 309 -54.38 -12.66 1.53
N SER A 310 -54.39 -11.93 2.66
CA SER A 310 -55.40 -12.10 3.70
C SER A 310 -56.81 -11.80 3.19
N GLU A 311 -56.97 -10.75 2.39
CA GLU A 311 -58.26 -10.39 1.80
C GLU A 311 -58.74 -11.41 0.75
N GLU A 312 -57.85 -11.86 -0.14
CA GLU A 312 -58.14 -12.94 -1.10
C GLU A 312 -58.53 -14.24 -0.39
N THR A 313 -57.86 -14.56 0.71
CA THR A 313 -58.17 -15.73 1.55
C THR A 313 -59.54 -15.58 2.21
N ARG A 314 -59.86 -14.41 2.78
CA ARG A 314 -61.17 -14.12 3.39
C ARG A 314 -62.31 -14.31 2.38
N VAL A 315 -62.18 -13.69 1.21
CA VAL A 315 -63.17 -13.81 0.12
C VAL A 315 -63.30 -15.28 -0.35
N GLY A 316 -62.19 -16.02 -0.40
CA GLY A 316 -62.20 -17.45 -0.70
C GLY A 316 -63.00 -18.27 0.31
N ILE A 317 -62.78 -18.04 1.62
CA ILE A 317 -63.52 -18.71 2.70
C ILE A 317 -65.02 -18.41 2.63
N GLU A 318 -65.40 -17.14 2.44
CA GLU A 318 -66.80 -16.73 2.34
C GLU A 318 -67.53 -17.42 1.17
N ARG A 319 -66.85 -17.58 0.03
CA ARG A 319 -67.39 -18.33 -1.11
C ARG A 319 -67.60 -19.82 -0.79
N ILE A 320 -66.64 -20.45 -0.10
CA ILE A 320 -66.76 -21.86 0.30
C ILE A 320 -67.96 -22.04 1.25
N GLN A 321 -68.07 -21.19 2.28
CA GLN A 321 -69.18 -21.23 3.22
C GLN A 321 -70.54 -21.03 2.53
N GLN A 322 -70.63 -20.12 1.56
CA GLN A 322 -71.87 -19.92 0.81
C GLN A 322 -72.27 -21.15 -0.02
N VAL A 323 -71.29 -21.84 -0.62
CA VAL A 323 -71.53 -23.09 -1.35
C VAL A 323 -72.02 -24.18 -0.40
N GLU A 324 -71.39 -24.34 0.76
CA GLU A 324 -71.82 -25.31 1.79
C GLU A 324 -73.24 -25.02 2.30
N ILE A 325 -73.58 -23.76 2.55
CA ILE A 325 -74.93 -23.34 2.96
C ILE A 325 -75.95 -23.67 1.86
N ASN A 326 -75.66 -23.31 0.61
CA ASN A 326 -76.58 -23.57 -0.50
C ASN A 326 -76.80 -25.08 -0.70
N GLN A 327 -75.74 -25.89 -0.57
CA GLN A 327 -75.83 -27.33 -0.69
C GLN A 327 -76.64 -27.97 0.45
N ALA A 328 -76.48 -27.47 1.68
CA ALA A 328 -77.31 -27.89 2.80
C ALA A 328 -78.80 -27.54 2.63
N ILE A 329 -79.10 -26.38 2.02
CA ILE A 329 -80.47 -25.98 1.67
C ILE A 329 -81.07 -26.94 0.64
N ASP A 330 -80.32 -27.26 -0.42
CA ASP A 330 -80.76 -28.19 -1.47
C ASP A 330 -81.00 -29.61 -0.92
N ASP A 331 -80.12 -30.07 -0.02
CA ASP A 331 -80.28 -31.37 0.64
C ASP A 331 -81.50 -31.40 1.57
N TYR A 332 -81.74 -30.35 2.34
CA TYR A 332 -82.95 -30.23 3.18
C TYR A 332 -84.23 -30.20 2.32
N GLY A 333 -84.24 -29.48 1.19
CA GLY A 333 -85.39 -29.42 0.30
C GLY A 333 -85.78 -30.78 -0.31
N ARG A 334 -84.79 -31.64 -0.58
CA ARG A 334 -85.04 -33.01 -1.08
C ARG A 334 -85.67 -33.94 -0.05
N ASP A 335 -85.41 -33.74 1.24
CA ASP A 335 -86.00 -34.56 2.31
C ASP A 335 -87.46 -34.18 2.63
N VAL A 336 -87.89 -32.95 2.31
CA VAL A 336 -89.29 -32.51 2.55
C VAL A 336 -90.25 -32.99 1.46
N ASP A 337 -89.80 -33.13 0.21
CA ASP A 337 -90.64 -33.59 -0.91
C ASP A 337 -90.78 -35.12 -1.01
N GLY A 338 -90.09 -35.89 -0.15
CA GLY A 338 -90.23 -37.35 -0.05
C GLY A 338 -91.41 -37.83 0.80
N GLY A 339 -92.11 -36.91 1.50
CA GLY A 339 -93.25 -37.21 2.37
C GLY A 339 -94.57 -37.41 1.61
N ALA A 340 -94.61 -38.32 0.63
CA ALA A 340 -95.87 -38.76 0.03
C ALA A 340 -96.72 -39.50 1.08
N ASN A 341 -97.75 -38.80 1.51
CA ASN A 341 -98.80 -39.21 2.43
C ASN A 341 -99.54 -40.48 1.93
N PRO A 342 -99.61 -41.58 2.70
CA PRO A 342 -100.47 -42.72 2.39
C PRO A 342 -101.83 -42.51 3.07
N CYS A 343 -102.73 -41.78 2.43
CA CYS A 343 -104.13 -41.75 2.84
C CYS A 343 -105.03 -41.94 1.63
N GLY A 344 -105.08 -43.20 1.16
CA GLY A 344 -106.23 -43.70 0.43
C GLY A 344 -107.37 -43.92 1.41
N ILE A 345 -108.28 -42.95 1.50
CA ILE A 345 -109.61 -43.12 2.08
C ILE A 345 -110.59 -42.52 1.08
N ASP A 346 -111.39 -43.39 0.47
CA ASP A 346 -112.51 -43.07 -0.40
C ASP A 346 -113.66 -42.40 0.38
N CYS A 347 -114.23 -41.34 -0.22
CA CYS A 347 -115.53 -40.79 0.15
C CYS A 347 -116.03 -39.82 -0.95
N PRO A 348 -117.35 -39.72 -1.17
CA PRO A 348 -118.30 -40.70 -1.70
C PRO A 348 -118.47 -40.63 -3.23
#